data_AF-A0A952RV29-F1
#
_entry.id   AF-A0A952RV29-F1
#
_cell.length_a   1.000
_cell.length_b   1.000
_cell.length_c   1.000
_cell.angle_alpha   90.00
_cell.angle_beta   90.00
_cell.angle_gamma   90.00
#
_symmetry.space_group_name_H-M   'P 1'
#
loop_
_entity.id
_entity.type
_entity.pdbx_description
1 polymer ?
#
loop_
_entity_poly.entity_id
_entity_poly.type
_entity_poly.pdbx_seq_one_letter_code
_entity_poly.pdbx_strand_id
1 'polypeptide(L)'
;MGRLLAFGLVVAAVIAVAACDDDPAPAPAPGTTSSSTSSGGAGPVTATAANVTDFCAKTLGVVLSSLEQCCTAADKETTDYKLTFGLASLVEPQCRLVLALSSGSGRLLYRADRAEACYAAYAATYGADECANVTSTFTDPAGTACREAFVGTGPNGASCAGDHECVDGLTCVGYSESTEGRCVAPPALGAPCGPAKVDGGGAAIEKESVLAFGDHPSCVAGAECDPTSGTCVAAKPAKDPAPEGGPCATDDDCVRGLHCDATQKCAARKPAGSACTGALVSSECAGRCDADSGEPGTCAPFCGSR
;
A
#
# COMPACT_ATOMS: atom_id res chain seq x y z
N MET A 1 41.62 -14.21 -0.94
CA MET A 1 40.43 -14.15 -1.81
C MET A 1 39.28 -14.79 -1.04
N GLY A 2 38.67 -14.01 -0.15
CA GLY A 2 37.66 -14.49 0.80
C GLY A 2 36.26 -14.36 0.21
N ARG A 3 35.53 -15.48 0.15
CA ARG A 3 34.10 -15.52 -0.17
C ARG A 3 33.31 -15.11 1.08
N LEU A 4 32.65 -13.95 1.02
CA LEU A 4 31.58 -13.63 1.97
C LEU A 4 30.37 -14.51 1.62
N LEU A 5 29.98 -15.37 2.56
CA LEU A 5 28.69 -16.05 2.58
C LEU A 5 27.65 -15.02 3.04
N ALA A 6 26.84 -14.50 2.11
CA ALA A 6 25.65 -13.74 2.45
C ALA A 6 24.56 -14.73 2.88
N PHE A 7 24.31 -14.78 4.18
CA PHE A 7 23.21 -15.51 4.80
C PHE A 7 21.87 -14.89 4.35
N GLY A 8 21.04 -15.68 3.68
CA GLY A 8 19.61 -15.40 3.55
C GLY A 8 18.95 -15.62 4.91
N LEU A 9 18.67 -14.52 5.61
CA LEU A 9 17.93 -14.55 6.86
C LEU A 9 16.44 -14.76 6.55
N VAL A 10 15.98 -15.98 6.78
CA VAL A 10 14.57 -16.33 6.91
C VAL A 10 13.99 -15.49 8.06
N VAL A 11 12.98 -14.68 7.78
CA VAL A 11 12.16 -14.03 8.82
C VAL A 11 11.30 -15.11 9.47
N ALA A 12 11.91 -15.84 10.39
CA ALA A 12 11.26 -16.60 11.44
C ALA A 12 11.79 -16.04 12.76
N ALA A 13 11.13 -14.99 13.27
CA ALA A 13 11.40 -14.44 14.59
C ALA A 13 10.08 -14.31 15.36
N VAL A 14 9.85 -15.32 16.19
CA VAL A 14 9.04 -15.24 17.40
C VAL A 14 9.54 -14.06 18.23
N ILE A 15 8.71 -13.05 18.45
CA ILE A 15 9.00 -11.99 19.43
C ILE A 15 8.26 -12.34 20.72
N ALA A 16 9.04 -12.82 21.68
CA ALA A 16 8.65 -12.88 23.07
C ALA A 16 8.58 -11.46 23.66
N VAL A 17 7.53 -11.24 24.44
CA VAL A 17 7.22 -10.03 25.21
C VAL A 17 8.33 -9.72 26.21
N ALA A 18 8.84 -8.49 26.20
CA ALA A 18 9.49 -7.87 27.35
C ALA A 18 9.05 -6.40 27.44
N ALA A 19 8.48 -6.05 28.58
CA ALA A 19 7.91 -4.76 28.93
C ALA A 19 8.93 -3.62 28.91
N CYS A 20 8.48 -2.42 28.55
CA CYS A 20 9.14 -1.16 28.91
C CYS A 20 8.11 -0.25 29.57
N ASP A 21 8.34 0.02 30.87
CA ASP A 21 7.60 0.98 31.68
C ASP A 21 7.97 2.43 31.31
N ASP A 22 6.91 3.26 31.25
CA ASP A 22 6.71 4.69 31.53
C ASP A 22 7.85 5.74 31.38
N ASP A 23 7.56 6.79 30.59
CA ASP A 23 7.33 8.16 31.12
C ASP A 23 6.70 9.08 30.05
N PRO A 24 5.54 9.73 30.29
CA PRO A 24 4.95 10.67 29.34
C PRO A 24 5.65 12.04 29.41
N ALA A 25 6.25 12.46 28.30
CA ALA A 25 6.78 13.82 28.14
C ALA A 25 5.64 14.86 28.08
N PRO A 26 5.83 16.06 28.66
CA PRO A 26 4.80 17.11 28.67
C PRO A 26 4.55 17.71 27.28
N ALA A 27 3.27 17.91 26.97
CA ALA A 27 2.81 18.50 25.72
C ALA A 27 3.30 19.96 25.54
N PRO A 28 3.77 20.37 24.35
CA PRO A 28 4.08 21.77 24.07
C PRO A 28 2.80 22.61 23.89
N ALA A 29 2.88 23.87 24.33
CA ALA A 29 1.80 24.85 24.26
C ALA A 29 1.45 25.24 22.80
N PRO A 30 0.18 25.61 22.51
CA PRO A 30 -0.25 26.00 21.16
C PRO A 30 0.29 27.38 20.79
N GLY A 31 1.31 27.41 19.92
CA GLY A 31 1.76 28.62 19.25
C GLY A 31 0.89 28.92 18.04
N THR A 32 0.20 30.07 18.05
CA THR A 32 -0.61 30.56 16.93
C THR A 32 0.31 31.16 15.86
N THR A 33 0.63 30.40 14.82
CA THR A 33 1.39 30.90 13.66
C THR A 33 0.42 31.21 12.52
N SER A 34 0.21 32.49 12.25
CA SER A 34 -0.48 32.95 11.04
C SER A 34 0.47 32.82 9.84
N SER A 35 0.18 31.90 8.93
CA SER A 35 0.89 31.75 7.66
C SER A 35 -0.04 32.15 6.52
N SER A 36 0.29 33.25 5.87
CA SER A 36 -0.31 33.71 4.62
C SER A 36 0.07 32.78 3.47
N THR A 37 -0.87 31.93 3.05
CA THR A 37 -0.69 31.03 1.90
C THR A 37 -0.81 31.82 0.60
N SER A 38 0.32 31.99 -0.09
CA SER A 38 0.36 32.51 -1.45
C SER A 38 0.16 31.34 -2.42
N SER A 39 -1.06 31.17 -2.91
CA SER A 39 -1.51 30.07 -3.79
C SER A 39 -1.03 30.21 -5.24
N GLY A 40 0.16 30.76 -5.47
CA GLY A 40 0.78 30.75 -6.80
C GLY A 40 1.32 29.35 -7.05
N GLY A 41 0.66 28.59 -7.93
CA GLY A 41 1.05 27.22 -8.28
C GLY A 41 2.49 27.17 -8.80
N ALA A 42 3.44 26.95 -7.90
CA ALA A 42 4.82 26.72 -8.25
C ALA A 42 4.85 25.44 -9.09
N GLY A 43 5.49 25.51 -10.25
CA GLY A 43 5.69 24.33 -11.09
C GLY A 43 6.49 23.25 -10.35
N PRO A 44 6.69 22.08 -11.00
CA PRO A 44 7.49 21.01 -10.43
C PRO A 44 8.87 21.51 -10.00
N VAL A 45 9.28 21.14 -8.79
CA VAL A 45 10.62 21.44 -8.26
C VAL A 45 11.41 20.16 -8.11
N THR A 46 12.74 20.22 -8.04
CA THR A 46 13.53 19.05 -7.68
C THR A 46 13.08 18.52 -6.32
N ALA A 47 12.76 17.23 -6.25
CA ALA A 47 12.37 16.61 -5.00
C ALA A 47 13.52 16.68 -3.98
N THR A 48 13.21 17.06 -2.74
CA THR A 48 14.19 17.10 -1.64
C THR A 48 13.86 16.05 -0.59
N ALA A 49 14.84 15.67 0.22
CA ALA A 49 14.62 14.77 1.36
C ALA A 49 13.53 15.28 2.32
N ALA A 50 13.40 16.60 2.47
CA ALA A 50 12.35 17.21 3.27
C ALA A 50 10.96 16.99 2.66
N ASN A 51 10.79 17.18 1.35
CA ASN A 51 9.51 16.94 0.68
C ASN A 51 9.12 15.46 0.71
N VAL A 52 10.09 14.56 0.52
CA VAL A 52 9.87 13.11 0.63
C VAL A 52 9.41 12.72 2.03
N THR A 53 10.10 13.22 3.06
CA THR A 53 9.77 12.93 4.46
C THR A 53 8.36 13.41 4.81
N ASP A 54 8.04 14.66 4.46
CA ASP A 54 6.72 15.26 4.71
C ASP A 54 5.62 14.51 3.96
N PHE A 55 5.86 14.15 2.69
CA PHE A 55 4.90 13.40 1.90
C PHE A 55 4.58 12.03 2.48
N CYS A 56 5.59 11.21 2.77
CA CYS A 56 5.38 9.88 3.33
C CYS A 56 4.69 9.93 4.70
N ALA A 57 5.03 10.91 5.54
CA ALA A 57 4.41 11.07 6.86
C ALA A 57 2.94 11.51 6.75
N LYS A 58 2.61 12.45 5.86
CA LYS A 58 1.24 12.97 5.70
C LYS A 58 0.30 12.04 4.94
N THR A 59 0.81 11.05 4.21
CA THR A 59 -0.03 10.03 3.57
C THR A 59 -0.10 8.78 4.44
N LEU A 60 1.03 8.09 4.62
CA LEU A 60 1.09 6.80 5.30
C LEU A 60 0.99 6.93 6.82
N GLY A 61 1.54 8.01 7.38
CA GLY A 61 1.43 8.28 8.82
C GLY A 61 0.00 8.57 9.27
N VAL A 62 -0.89 9.03 8.37
CA VAL A 62 -2.33 9.17 8.67
C VAL A 62 -2.94 7.81 8.99
N VAL A 63 -2.55 6.75 8.27
CA VAL A 63 -3.08 5.40 8.52
C VAL A 63 -2.62 4.87 9.88
N LEU A 64 -1.34 5.05 10.22
CA LEU A 64 -0.81 4.67 11.53
C LEU A 64 -1.49 5.44 12.67
N SER A 65 -1.65 6.75 12.49
CA SER A 65 -2.36 7.60 13.45
C SER A 65 -3.80 7.13 13.65
N SER A 66 -4.48 6.74 12.58
CA SER A 66 -5.87 6.28 12.66
C SER A 66 -5.99 4.88 13.24
N LEU A 67 -5.06 3.97 12.98
CA LEU A 67 -4.98 2.69 13.71
C LEU A 67 -4.88 2.95 15.23
N GLU A 68 -4.00 3.86 15.64
CA GLU A 68 -3.83 4.21 17.04
C GLU A 68 -5.08 4.84 17.67
N GLN A 69 -5.83 5.64 16.92
CA GLN A 69 -7.02 6.35 17.43
C GLN A 69 -8.29 5.49 17.39
N CYS A 70 -8.47 4.70 16.33
CA CYS A 70 -9.69 3.93 16.07
C CYS A 70 -9.73 2.58 16.80
N CYS A 71 -8.57 2.01 17.14
CA CYS A 71 -8.49 0.76 17.86
C CYS A 71 -8.57 0.99 19.38
N THR A 72 -9.42 0.21 20.06
CA THR A 72 -9.49 0.25 21.52
C THR A 72 -8.24 -0.38 22.15
N ALA A 73 -7.99 -0.14 23.45
CA ALA A 73 -6.89 -0.78 24.17
C ALA A 73 -6.93 -2.32 24.07
N ALA A 74 -8.13 -2.92 24.08
CA ALA A 74 -8.29 -4.36 23.90
C ALA A 74 -7.94 -4.82 22.48
N ASP A 75 -8.30 -4.03 21.45
CA ASP A 75 -7.92 -4.32 20.06
C ASP A 75 -6.40 -4.31 19.90
N LYS A 76 -5.71 -3.34 20.52
CA LYS A 76 -4.25 -3.19 20.44
C LYS A 76 -3.47 -4.37 21.02
N GLU A 77 -4.09 -5.15 21.90
CA GLU A 77 -3.47 -6.36 22.45
C GLU A 77 -3.57 -7.58 21.53
N THR A 78 -4.45 -7.54 20.53
CA THR A 78 -4.64 -8.65 19.59
C THR A 78 -3.46 -8.84 18.65
N THR A 79 -3.26 -10.09 18.20
CA THR A 79 -2.25 -10.41 17.17
C THR A 79 -2.52 -9.66 15.87
N ASP A 80 -3.79 -9.52 15.48
CA ASP A 80 -4.18 -8.85 14.23
C ASP A 80 -3.77 -7.38 14.25
N TYR A 81 -4.06 -6.64 15.33
CA TYR A 81 -3.58 -5.26 15.45
C TYR A 81 -2.05 -5.19 15.39
N LYS A 82 -1.35 -6.01 16.17
CA LYS A 82 0.11 -5.99 16.24
C LYS A 82 0.73 -6.29 14.86
N LEU A 83 0.14 -7.21 14.10
CA LEU A 83 0.55 -7.52 12.74
C LEU A 83 0.23 -6.38 11.77
N THR A 84 -1.01 -5.88 11.73
CA THR A 84 -1.42 -4.80 10.84
C THR A 84 -0.64 -3.51 11.10
N PHE A 85 -0.55 -3.09 12.36
CA PHE A 85 0.22 -1.92 12.76
C PHE A 85 1.71 -2.11 12.47
N GLY A 86 2.26 -3.28 12.78
CA GLY A 86 3.65 -3.63 12.48
C GLY A 86 3.95 -3.51 10.98
N LEU A 87 3.12 -4.12 10.13
CA LEU A 87 3.27 -4.03 8.67
C LEU A 87 3.12 -2.59 8.17
N ALA A 88 2.09 -1.86 8.61
CA ALA A 88 1.87 -0.46 8.25
C ALA A 88 3.07 0.43 8.65
N SER A 89 3.69 0.14 9.81
CA SER A 89 4.84 0.90 10.34
C SER A 89 6.11 0.73 9.50
N LEU A 90 6.18 -0.32 8.68
CA LEU A 90 7.29 -0.56 7.75
C LEU A 90 7.11 0.20 6.42
N VAL A 91 5.87 0.55 6.05
CA VAL A 91 5.56 1.18 4.76
C VAL A 91 6.11 2.61 4.72
N GLU A 92 5.96 3.39 5.80
CA GLU A 92 6.43 4.78 5.81
C GLU A 92 7.97 4.91 5.68
N PRO A 93 8.80 4.19 6.47
CA PRO A 93 10.25 4.19 6.26
C PRO A 93 10.66 3.76 4.85
N GLN A 94 9.97 2.78 4.28
CA GLN A 94 10.27 2.30 2.94
C GLN A 94 9.88 3.31 1.85
N CYS A 95 8.73 3.99 1.98
CA CYS A 95 8.36 5.15 1.15
C CYS A 95 9.47 6.18 1.10
N ARG A 96 9.98 6.56 2.29
CA ARG A 96 11.05 7.54 2.42
C ARG A 96 12.33 7.06 1.75
N LEU A 97 12.71 5.79 1.94
CA LEU A 97 13.90 5.20 1.32
C LEU A 97 13.81 5.25 -0.21
N VAL A 98 12.73 4.73 -0.79
CA VAL A 98 12.54 4.64 -2.25
C VAL A 98 12.58 6.04 -2.88
N LEU A 99 11.77 6.97 -2.37
CA LEU A 99 11.71 8.32 -2.91
C LEU A 99 12.99 9.14 -2.66
N ALA A 100 13.69 8.91 -1.54
CA ALA A 100 14.96 9.58 -1.26
C ALA A 100 16.07 9.14 -2.22
N LEU A 101 16.15 7.84 -2.54
CA LEU A 101 17.12 7.32 -3.51
C LEU A 101 16.88 7.91 -4.91
N SER A 102 15.62 7.92 -5.34
CA SER A 102 15.23 8.45 -6.65
C SER A 102 15.39 9.97 -6.76
N SER A 103 15.00 10.71 -5.73
CA SER A 103 15.19 12.18 -5.68
C SER A 103 16.66 12.57 -5.58
N GLY A 104 17.47 11.85 -4.79
CA GLY A 104 18.92 12.05 -4.70
C GLY A 104 19.66 11.81 -6.02
N SER A 105 19.08 10.96 -6.89
CA SER A 105 19.58 10.70 -8.24
C SER A 105 19.07 11.72 -9.28
N GLY A 106 18.26 12.70 -8.86
CA GLY A 106 17.66 13.71 -9.74
C GLY A 106 16.62 13.15 -10.72
N ARG A 107 16.05 11.97 -10.41
CA ARG A 107 15.08 11.27 -11.28
C ARG A 107 13.62 11.58 -10.97
N LEU A 108 13.38 12.43 -9.96
CA LEU A 108 12.04 12.83 -9.53
C LEU A 108 11.93 14.35 -9.38
N LEU A 109 10.79 14.87 -9.84
CA LEU A 109 10.30 16.20 -9.47
C LEU A 109 9.17 16.05 -8.46
N TYR A 110 9.03 17.04 -7.59
CA TYR A 110 7.97 17.14 -6.59
C TYR A 110 7.00 18.27 -6.96
N ARG A 111 5.71 18.02 -6.76
CA ARG A 111 4.62 18.98 -7.01
C ARG A 111 3.81 19.19 -5.74
N ALA A 112 4.07 20.30 -5.05
CA ALA A 112 3.43 20.61 -3.78
C ALA A 112 1.90 20.74 -3.89
N ASP A 113 1.40 21.34 -4.97
CA ASP A 113 -0.03 21.48 -5.23
C ASP A 113 -0.75 20.12 -5.34
N ARG A 114 -0.09 19.13 -5.95
CA ARG A 114 -0.61 17.77 -6.11
C ARG A 114 -0.46 16.94 -4.84
N ALA A 115 0.63 17.14 -4.11
CA ALA A 115 0.82 16.51 -2.80
C ALA A 115 -0.26 16.93 -1.80
N GLU A 116 -0.67 18.19 -1.76
CA GLU A 116 -1.77 18.64 -0.89
C GLU A 116 -3.12 17.97 -1.25
N ALA A 117 -3.40 17.79 -2.54
CA ALA A 117 -4.59 17.04 -2.97
C ALA A 117 -4.52 15.56 -2.55
N CYS A 118 -3.35 14.95 -2.65
CA CYS A 118 -3.08 13.60 -2.16
C CYS A 118 -3.30 13.49 -0.64
N TYR A 119 -2.78 14.44 0.15
CA TYR A 119 -2.99 14.47 1.61
C TYR A 119 -4.46 14.57 1.96
N ALA A 120 -5.22 15.43 1.27
CA ALA A 120 -6.65 15.57 1.49
C ALA A 120 -7.40 14.27 1.17
N ALA A 121 -7.01 13.54 0.12
CA ALA A 121 -7.63 12.25 -0.22
C ALA A 121 -7.33 11.16 0.84
N TYR A 122 -6.10 11.11 1.35
CA TYR A 122 -5.75 10.21 2.46
C TYR A 122 -6.50 10.57 3.74
N ALA A 123 -6.58 11.84 4.10
CA ALA A 123 -7.32 12.29 5.28
C ALA A 123 -8.83 12.02 5.14
N ALA A 124 -9.41 12.17 3.96
CA ALA A 124 -10.82 11.87 3.71
C ALA A 124 -11.15 10.37 3.73
N THR A 125 -10.14 9.50 3.54
CA THR A 125 -10.36 8.04 3.52
C THR A 125 -9.94 7.36 4.81
N TYR A 126 -8.87 7.83 5.43
CA TYR A 126 -8.25 7.24 6.62
C TYR A 126 -8.12 8.23 7.76
N GLY A 127 -8.81 9.37 7.74
CA GLY A 127 -8.79 10.31 8.85
C GLY A 127 -9.32 9.71 10.15
N ALA A 128 -9.18 10.45 11.26
CA ALA A 128 -9.59 9.99 12.58
C ALA A 128 -11.08 9.62 12.68
N ASP A 129 -11.92 10.21 11.83
CA ASP A 129 -13.36 9.94 11.77
C ASP A 129 -13.72 8.76 10.85
N GLU A 130 -12.75 8.21 10.12
CA GLU A 130 -12.93 7.18 9.09
C GLU A 130 -12.50 5.78 9.56
N CYS A 131 -12.77 5.47 10.83
CA CYS A 131 -12.29 4.25 11.47
C CYS A 131 -12.69 2.95 10.75
N ALA A 132 -13.82 2.92 10.07
CA ALA A 132 -14.28 1.76 9.30
C ALA A 132 -13.36 1.41 8.11
N ASN A 133 -12.59 2.37 7.61
CA ASN A 133 -11.73 2.19 6.44
C ASN A 133 -10.31 1.75 6.82
N VAL A 134 -9.88 1.98 8.05
CA VAL A 134 -8.49 1.77 8.52
C VAL A 134 -8.05 0.31 8.41
N THR A 135 -8.99 -0.63 8.54
CA THR A 135 -8.73 -2.07 8.43
C THR A 135 -9.31 -2.68 7.16
N SER A 136 -9.94 -1.87 6.31
CA SER A 136 -10.32 -2.32 4.97
C SER A 136 -9.06 -2.50 4.13
N THR A 137 -9.10 -3.39 3.13
CA THR A 137 -7.97 -3.59 2.21
C THR A 137 -7.51 -2.23 1.68
N PHE A 138 -6.19 -1.99 1.72
CA PHE A 138 -5.50 -0.77 1.27
C PHE A 138 -5.62 -0.56 -0.25
N THR A 139 -6.84 -0.56 -0.77
CA THR A 139 -7.13 -0.11 -2.13
C THR A 139 -6.75 1.35 -2.19
N ASP A 140 -5.86 1.69 -3.14
CA ASP A 140 -5.33 3.05 -3.40
C ASP A 140 -6.43 4.11 -3.20
N PRO A 141 -6.53 4.69 -1.99
CA PRO A 141 -7.68 5.50 -1.59
C PRO A 141 -7.66 6.86 -2.30
N ALA A 142 -6.46 7.28 -2.69
CA ALA A 142 -6.22 8.53 -3.35
C ALA A 142 -6.40 8.41 -4.86
N GLY A 143 -6.34 7.19 -5.41
CA GLY A 143 -6.46 6.93 -6.83
C GLY A 143 -5.48 7.82 -7.60
N THR A 144 -6.01 8.64 -8.51
CA THR A 144 -5.18 9.54 -9.31
C THR A 144 -4.65 10.76 -8.55
N ALA A 145 -5.14 11.06 -7.33
CA ALA A 145 -4.77 12.27 -6.60
C ALA A 145 -3.30 12.27 -6.15
N CYS A 146 -2.72 11.10 -5.86
CA CYS A 146 -1.30 10.99 -5.47
C CYS A 146 -0.35 10.79 -6.64
N ARG A 147 -0.85 10.38 -7.82
CA ARG A 147 -0.02 10.06 -8.98
C ARG A 147 0.89 11.20 -9.40
N GLU A 148 0.41 12.43 -9.31
CA GLU A 148 1.17 13.60 -9.77
C GLU A 148 2.01 14.27 -8.68
N ALA A 149 2.02 13.79 -7.43
CA ALA A 149 2.80 14.39 -6.35
C ALA A 149 4.31 14.28 -6.59
N PHE A 150 4.73 13.13 -7.13
CA PHE A 150 6.06 12.91 -7.68
C PHE A 150 5.96 12.57 -9.16
N VAL A 151 6.82 13.19 -9.97
CA VAL A 151 6.85 12.99 -11.42
C VAL A 151 8.24 12.50 -11.80
N GLY A 152 8.30 11.33 -12.45
CA GLY A 152 9.54 10.79 -12.99
C GLY A 152 10.07 11.61 -14.16
N THR A 153 11.38 11.71 -14.26
CA THR A 153 12.05 12.47 -15.32
C THR A 153 12.77 11.60 -16.35
N GLY A 154 12.80 10.28 -16.16
CA GLY A 154 13.49 9.33 -17.02
C GLY A 154 12.82 9.21 -18.39
N PRO A 155 13.44 9.70 -19.48
CA PRO A 155 12.92 9.46 -20.83
C PRO A 155 13.11 7.99 -21.24
N ASN A 156 12.53 7.59 -22.37
CA ASN A 156 12.73 6.27 -22.96
C ASN A 156 14.23 5.94 -23.11
N GLY A 157 14.65 4.80 -22.56
CA GLY A 157 16.03 4.32 -22.48
C GLY A 157 16.81 4.76 -21.24
N ALA A 158 16.29 5.65 -20.40
CA ALA A 158 16.96 6.07 -19.17
C ALA A 158 17.05 4.91 -18.16
N SER A 159 18.09 4.93 -17.33
CA SER A 159 18.19 4.06 -16.14
C SER A 159 17.06 4.37 -15.17
N CYS A 160 16.46 3.34 -14.58
CA CYS A 160 15.46 3.49 -13.52
C CYS A 160 15.61 2.41 -12.45
N ALA A 161 15.21 2.73 -11.22
CA ALA A 161 15.10 1.81 -10.10
C ALA A 161 13.66 1.30 -9.88
N GLY A 162 12.67 1.98 -10.45
CA GLY A 162 11.25 1.65 -10.41
C GLY A 162 10.46 2.52 -11.38
N ASP A 163 9.17 2.21 -11.57
CA ASP A 163 8.29 2.87 -12.53
C ASP A 163 8.18 4.39 -12.30
N HIS A 164 8.11 4.82 -11.03
CA HIS A 164 7.94 6.21 -10.61
C HIS A 164 9.05 7.16 -11.07
N GLU A 165 10.21 6.63 -11.50
CA GLU A 165 11.31 7.44 -12.02
C GLU A 165 11.18 7.75 -13.52
N CYS A 166 10.31 7.05 -14.23
CA CYS A 166 10.08 7.24 -15.66
C CYS A 166 9.07 8.36 -15.92
N VAL A 167 9.14 9.00 -17.08
CA VAL A 167 8.05 9.91 -17.49
C VAL A 167 6.75 9.12 -17.70
N ASP A 168 5.61 9.78 -17.49
CA ASP A 168 4.28 9.16 -17.66
C ASP A 168 4.14 8.46 -19.01
N GLY A 169 3.47 7.30 -18.98
CA GLY A 169 3.29 6.41 -20.12
C GLY A 169 4.45 5.46 -20.39
N LEU A 170 5.58 5.57 -19.67
CA LEU A 170 6.67 4.58 -19.69
C LEU A 170 6.62 3.70 -18.45
N THR A 171 7.30 2.55 -18.49
CA THR A 171 7.49 1.63 -17.36
C THR A 171 8.97 1.25 -17.25
N CYS A 172 9.46 1.07 -16.03
CA CYS A 172 10.77 0.57 -15.71
C CYS A 172 10.80 -0.96 -15.85
N VAL A 173 11.53 -1.47 -16.85
CA VAL A 173 11.61 -2.91 -17.10
C VAL A 173 12.99 -3.44 -16.76
N GLY A 174 13.04 -4.63 -16.15
CA GLY A 174 14.27 -5.37 -15.90
C GLY A 174 15.07 -4.88 -14.69
N TYR A 175 14.44 -4.09 -13.82
CA TYR A 175 15.05 -3.66 -12.56
C TYR A 175 15.00 -4.77 -11.50
N SER A 176 15.92 -4.72 -10.55
CA SER A 176 15.98 -5.57 -9.35
C SER A 176 16.63 -4.80 -8.20
N GLU A 177 16.77 -5.40 -7.03
CA GLU A 177 17.45 -4.77 -5.88
C GLU A 177 18.90 -4.37 -6.17
N SER A 178 19.55 -5.02 -7.14
CA SER A 178 20.98 -4.78 -7.46
C SER A 178 21.22 -4.29 -8.88
N THR A 179 20.18 -4.18 -9.71
CA THR A 179 20.30 -3.83 -11.13
C THR A 179 19.27 -2.79 -11.51
N GLU A 180 19.70 -1.68 -12.10
CA GLU A 180 18.77 -0.71 -12.68
C GLU A 180 18.10 -1.26 -13.94
N GLY A 181 16.81 -1.00 -14.06
CA GLY A 181 16.05 -1.25 -15.27
C GLY A 181 16.21 -0.13 -16.30
N ARG A 182 15.32 -0.15 -17.29
CA ARG A 182 15.21 0.89 -18.31
C ARG A 182 13.77 1.38 -18.43
N CYS A 183 13.60 2.69 -18.48
CA CYS A 183 12.32 3.29 -18.84
C CYS A 183 12.03 2.95 -20.30
N VAL A 184 10.97 2.21 -20.56
CA VAL A 184 10.58 1.79 -21.91
C VAL A 184 9.10 2.04 -22.13
N ALA A 185 8.69 2.08 -23.40
CA ALA A 185 7.27 2.03 -23.73
C ALA A 185 6.66 0.72 -23.20
N PRO A 186 5.35 0.69 -22.89
CA PRO A 186 4.69 -0.47 -22.33
C PRO A 186 4.95 -1.71 -23.19
N PRO A 187 5.51 -2.80 -22.61
CA PRO A 187 5.87 -4.00 -23.35
C PRO A 187 4.66 -4.65 -24.03
N ALA A 188 4.88 -5.17 -25.24
CA ALA A 188 3.87 -5.90 -26.00
C ALA A 188 3.56 -7.28 -25.37
N LEU A 189 2.46 -7.92 -25.79
CA LEU A 189 2.13 -9.29 -25.39
C LEU A 189 3.32 -10.24 -25.61
N GLY A 190 3.62 -11.04 -24.58
CA GLY A 190 4.73 -11.97 -24.52
C GLY A 190 6.09 -11.36 -24.18
N ALA A 191 6.22 -10.03 -24.17
CA ALA A 191 7.47 -9.37 -23.77
C ALA A 191 7.62 -9.35 -22.23
N PRO A 192 8.86 -9.28 -21.71
CA PRO A 192 9.09 -9.10 -20.27
C PRO A 192 8.44 -7.81 -19.75
N CYS A 193 7.86 -7.89 -18.57
CA CYS A 193 7.25 -6.76 -17.87
C CYS A 193 7.68 -6.74 -16.40
N GLY A 194 7.65 -5.56 -15.79
CA GLY A 194 7.96 -5.37 -14.37
C GLY A 194 9.42 -5.72 -14.00
N PRO A 195 9.66 -6.09 -12.72
CA PRO A 195 11.00 -6.41 -12.25
C PRO A 195 11.56 -7.66 -12.93
N ALA A 196 12.89 -7.74 -13.06
CA ALA A 196 13.56 -8.96 -13.50
C ALA A 196 13.17 -10.12 -12.56
N LYS A 197 12.88 -11.30 -13.12
CA LYS A 197 12.23 -12.45 -12.47
C LYS A 197 12.60 -12.68 -11.00
N VAL A 198 11.57 -13.07 -10.25
CA VAL A 198 11.44 -13.12 -8.78
C VAL A 198 12.17 -14.28 -8.10
N ASP A 199 13.35 -14.67 -8.59
CA ASP A 199 14.17 -15.70 -7.95
C ASP A 199 14.70 -15.24 -6.58
N GLY A 200 14.62 -13.94 -6.27
CA GLY A 200 15.02 -13.36 -5.00
C GLY A 200 14.27 -12.07 -4.68
N GLY A 201 13.37 -12.15 -3.70
CA GLY A 201 13.26 -11.16 -2.63
C GLY A 201 12.92 -9.71 -2.92
N GLY A 202 12.61 -9.29 -4.15
CA GLY A 202 12.31 -7.89 -4.47
C GLY A 202 11.30 -7.28 -3.48
N ALA A 203 11.64 -6.12 -2.92
CA ALA A 203 10.88 -5.43 -1.88
C ALA A 203 9.37 -5.37 -2.22
N ALA A 204 8.55 -5.97 -1.35
CA ALA A 204 7.11 -6.18 -1.54
C ALA A 204 6.30 -4.93 -1.90
N ILE A 205 6.80 -3.73 -1.59
CA ILE A 205 6.05 -2.47 -1.71
C ILE A 205 5.80 -2.07 -3.17
N GLU A 206 6.67 -2.42 -4.12
CA GLU A 206 6.36 -2.11 -5.52
C GLU A 206 5.32 -3.05 -6.11
N LYS A 207 5.34 -4.35 -5.72
CA LYS A 207 4.30 -5.31 -6.13
C LYS A 207 2.93 -5.03 -5.53
N GLU A 208 2.89 -4.46 -4.32
CA GLU A 208 1.65 -4.10 -3.63
C GLU A 208 1.36 -2.59 -3.70
N SER A 209 2.14 -1.85 -4.50
CA SER A 209 1.87 -0.50 -5.02
C SER A 209 1.10 0.42 -4.07
N VAL A 210 1.54 0.57 -2.82
CA VAL A 210 0.92 1.54 -1.88
C VAL A 210 1.14 2.98 -2.37
N LEU A 211 2.06 3.19 -3.31
CA LEU A 211 2.42 4.49 -3.88
C LEU A 211 2.51 4.41 -5.40
N ALA A 212 1.37 4.34 -6.07
CA ALA A 212 1.33 4.50 -7.52
C ALA A 212 1.58 5.98 -7.88
N PHE A 213 2.84 6.33 -8.18
CA PHE A 213 3.16 7.60 -8.83
C PHE A 213 3.04 7.47 -10.34
N GLY A 214 2.57 8.52 -11.01
CA GLY A 214 2.37 8.55 -12.45
C GLY A 214 1.38 7.54 -13.02
N ASP A 215 1.34 7.52 -14.34
CA ASP A 215 0.63 6.50 -15.13
C ASP A 215 1.65 5.64 -15.87
N HIS A 216 2.06 4.53 -15.26
CA HIS A 216 3.07 3.60 -15.77
C HIS A 216 2.44 2.24 -16.13
N PRO A 217 1.78 2.11 -17.29
CA PRO A 217 1.20 0.83 -17.68
C PRO A 217 2.30 -0.20 -17.90
N SER A 218 2.30 -1.26 -17.10
CA SER A 218 3.32 -2.32 -17.14
C SER A 218 3.32 -3.12 -18.45
N CYS A 219 2.26 -2.99 -19.26
CA CYS A 219 2.05 -3.66 -20.54
C CYS A 219 1.22 -2.77 -21.49
N VAL A 220 1.26 -3.07 -22.79
CA VAL A 220 0.38 -2.43 -23.79
C VAL A 220 -1.11 -2.54 -23.41
N ALA A 221 -1.93 -1.62 -23.91
CA ALA A 221 -3.37 -1.64 -23.68
C ALA A 221 -4.00 -3.01 -24.02
N GLY A 222 -4.83 -3.53 -23.12
CA GLY A 222 -5.43 -4.86 -23.24
C GLY A 222 -4.52 -6.01 -22.80
N ALA A 223 -3.35 -5.71 -22.23
CA ALA A 223 -2.45 -6.67 -21.61
C ALA A 223 -2.19 -6.33 -20.14
N GLU A 224 -1.85 -7.34 -19.34
CA GLU A 224 -1.44 -7.20 -17.94
C GLU A 224 -0.13 -7.97 -17.71
N CYS A 225 0.64 -7.56 -16.70
CA CYS A 225 1.88 -8.26 -16.37
C CYS A 225 1.57 -9.50 -15.53
N ASP A 226 1.80 -10.70 -16.07
CA ASP A 226 1.57 -11.92 -15.29
C ASP A 226 2.69 -12.09 -14.26
N PRO A 227 2.38 -12.05 -12.95
CA PRO A 227 3.41 -12.09 -11.90
C PRO A 227 4.15 -13.43 -11.84
N THR A 228 3.59 -14.48 -12.45
CA THR A 228 4.19 -15.82 -12.48
C THR A 228 5.27 -15.93 -13.56
N SER A 229 4.96 -15.50 -14.78
CA SER A 229 5.86 -15.59 -15.92
C SER A 229 6.78 -14.37 -16.05
N GLY A 230 6.41 -13.23 -15.48
CA GLY A 230 7.10 -11.94 -15.66
C GLY A 230 6.99 -11.42 -17.09
N THR A 231 5.91 -11.75 -17.80
CA THR A 231 5.65 -11.30 -19.17
C THR A 231 4.23 -10.77 -19.33
N CYS A 232 4.04 -9.91 -20.31
CA CYS A 232 2.72 -9.37 -20.63
C CYS A 232 1.82 -10.48 -21.20
N VAL A 233 0.68 -10.72 -20.58
CA VAL A 233 -0.37 -11.61 -21.07
C VAL A 233 -1.60 -10.81 -21.44
N ALA A 234 -2.52 -11.40 -22.21
CA ALA A 234 -3.79 -10.73 -22.48
C ALA A 234 -4.51 -10.47 -21.16
N ALA A 235 -4.90 -9.21 -20.92
CA ALA A 235 -5.61 -8.85 -19.70
C ALA A 235 -6.89 -9.67 -19.64
N LYS A 236 -7.16 -10.28 -18.49
CA LYS A 236 -8.48 -10.84 -18.25
C LYS A 236 -9.50 -9.70 -18.42
N PRO A 237 -10.67 -9.95 -19.05
CA PRO A 237 -11.73 -8.97 -19.07
C PRO A 237 -11.96 -8.48 -17.64
N ALA A 238 -11.94 -7.16 -17.41
CA ALA A 238 -12.30 -6.60 -16.13
C ALA A 238 -13.70 -7.13 -15.79
N LYS A 239 -13.77 -8.05 -14.84
CA LYS A 239 -15.03 -8.58 -14.36
C LYS A 239 -15.54 -7.54 -13.37
N ASP A 240 -16.65 -6.89 -13.70
CA ASP A 240 -17.33 -6.04 -12.74
C ASP A 240 -17.56 -6.85 -11.46
N PRO A 241 -17.21 -6.32 -10.27
CA PRO A 241 -17.48 -7.01 -9.03
C PRO A 241 -18.95 -7.42 -8.95
N ALA A 242 -19.19 -8.69 -8.67
CA ALA A 242 -20.51 -9.28 -8.61
C ALA A 242 -21.30 -8.70 -7.42
N PRO A 243 -22.57 -8.32 -7.63
CA PRO A 243 -23.45 -7.89 -6.55
C PRO A 243 -23.79 -9.07 -5.64
N GLU A 244 -24.51 -8.80 -4.54
CA GLU A 244 -24.99 -9.85 -3.63
C GLU A 244 -25.77 -10.96 -4.38
N GLY A 245 -25.43 -12.22 -4.06
CA GLY A 245 -25.91 -13.43 -4.71
C GLY A 245 -25.23 -13.78 -6.04
N GLY A 246 -24.40 -12.87 -6.59
CA GLY A 246 -23.65 -13.09 -7.83
C GLY A 246 -22.46 -14.03 -7.66
N PRO A 247 -21.96 -14.65 -8.75
CA PRO A 247 -20.91 -15.67 -8.68
C PRO A 247 -19.52 -15.08 -8.42
N CYS A 248 -18.78 -15.72 -7.52
CA CYS A 248 -17.42 -15.34 -7.16
C CYS A 248 -16.52 -16.57 -7.01
N ALA A 249 -15.21 -16.37 -7.20
CA ALA A 249 -14.18 -17.32 -6.86
C ALA A 249 -13.37 -16.85 -5.65
N THR A 250 -13.18 -15.53 -5.50
CA THR A 250 -12.52 -14.89 -4.35
C THR A 250 -13.34 -13.68 -3.87
N ASP A 251 -13.00 -13.11 -2.72
CA ASP A 251 -13.70 -11.92 -2.20
C ASP A 251 -13.60 -10.70 -3.13
N ASP A 252 -12.51 -10.59 -3.88
CA ASP A 252 -12.27 -9.51 -4.83
C ASP A 252 -13.22 -9.55 -6.05
N ASP A 253 -13.85 -10.71 -6.30
CA ASP A 253 -14.92 -10.82 -7.28
C ASP A 253 -16.21 -10.14 -6.82
N CYS A 254 -16.32 -9.70 -5.57
CA CYS A 254 -17.55 -9.16 -4.99
C CYS A 254 -17.52 -7.65 -4.81
N VAL A 255 -18.69 -6.99 -4.92
CA VAL A 255 -18.81 -5.57 -4.58
C VAL A 255 -18.31 -5.32 -3.15
N ARG A 256 -17.66 -4.18 -2.94
CA ARG A 256 -17.12 -3.76 -1.63
C ARG A 256 -18.15 -3.94 -0.51
N GLY A 257 -17.72 -4.54 0.61
CA GLY A 257 -18.57 -4.87 1.75
C GLY A 257 -19.19 -6.26 1.72
N LEU A 258 -19.04 -6.99 0.61
CA LEU A 258 -19.41 -8.39 0.49
C LEU A 258 -18.16 -9.29 0.67
N HIS A 259 -18.39 -10.61 0.67
CA HIS A 259 -17.36 -11.65 0.64
C HIS A 259 -17.86 -12.82 -0.22
N CYS A 260 -16.95 -13.65 -0.71
CA CYS A 260 -17.27 -14.85 -1.44
C CYS A 260 -17.52 -16.01 -0.49
N ASP A 261 -18.77 -16.43 -0.36
CA ASP A 261 -19.16 -17.49 0.57
C ASP A 261 -18.78 -18.89 0.06
N ALA A 262 -18.95 -19.89 0.91
CA ALA A 262 -18.67 -21.29 0.57
C ALA A 262 -19.54 -21.85 -0.59
N THR A 263 -20.60 -21.16 -0.97
CA THR A 263 -21.45 -21.50 -2.14
C THR A 263 -20.98 -20.83 -3.43
N GLN A 264 -19.83 -20.16 -3.40
CA GLN A 264 -19.26 -19.38 -4.50
C GLN A 264 -20.16 -18.23 -4.92
N LYS A 265 -20.79 -17.58 -3.94
CA LYS A 265 -21.63 -16.39 -4.15
C LYS A 265 -21.22 -15.24 -3.24
N CYS A 266 -21.36 -14.03 -3.75
CA CYS A 266 -21.14 -12.83 -2.97
C CYS A 266 -22.23 -12.69 -1.91
N ALA A 267 -21.86 -12.64 -0.64
CA ALA A 267 -22.77 -12.49 0.47
C ALA A 267 -22.37 -11.31 1.36
N ALA A 268 -23.36 -10.71 2.04
CA ALA A 268 -23.10 -9.67 3.03
C ALA A 268 -22.21 -10.21 4.15
N ARG A 269 -21.28 -9.36 4.62
CA ARG A 269 -20.47 -9.67 5.80
C ARG A 269 -21.35 -9.72 7.04
N LYS A 270 -21.08 -10.71 7.89
CA LYS A 270 -21.83 -10.99 9.11
C LYS A 270 -21.48 -9.95 10.19
N PRO A 271 -22.48 -9.45 10.94
CA PRO A 271 -22.25 -8.53 12.04
C PRO A 271 -21.63 -9.24 13.25
N ALA A 272 -21.08 -8.45 14.18
CA ALA A 272 -20.56 -8.95 15.45
C ALA A 272 -21.59 -9.81 16.21
N GLY A 273 -21.13 -10.90 16.83
CA GLY A 273 -21.97 -11.89 17.51
C GLY A 273 -22.47 -13.03 16.61
N SER A 274 -22.31 -12.93 15.28
CA SER A 274 -22.70 -13.99 14.35
C SER A 274 -21.69 -15.13 14.33
N ALA A 275 -22.14 -16.36 14.05
CA ALA A 275 -21.24 -17.49 13.85
C ALA A 275 -20.44 -17.34 12.55
N CYS A 276 -19.14 -17.64 12.60
CA CYS A 276 -18.24 -17.60 11.46
C CYS A 276 -17.39 -18.87 11.38
N THR A 277 -16.87 -19.15 10.19
CA THR A 277 -15.92 -20.24 9.98
C THR A 277 -14.61 -19.73 9.37
N GLY A 278 -13.49 -20.32 9.77
CA GLY A 278 -12.16 -19.97 9.26
C GLY A 278 -11.31 -19.14 10.23
N ALA A 279 -9.99 -19.20 10.06
CA ALA A 279 -9.02 -18.53 10.91
C ALA A 279 -9.08 -17.00 10.78
N LEU A 280 -8.71 -16.28 11.85
CA LEU A 280 -8.39 -14.84 12.07
C LEU A 280 -8.82 -13.79 11.03
N VAL A 281 -8.60 -14.01 9.74
CA VAL A 281 -8.95 -13.12 8.61
C VAL A 281 -10.11 -13.67 7.76
N SER A 282 -11.06 -14.37 8.38
CA SER A 282 -12.26 -14.81 7.67
C SER A 282 -13.01 -13.59 7.13
N SER A 283 -13.16 -13.55 5.80
CA SER A 283 -13.89 -12.49 5.11
C SER A 283 -15.39 -12.53 5.37
N GLU A 284 -15.89 -13.58 6.04
CA GLU A 284 -17.29 -13.70 6.44
C GLU A 284 -17.72 -12.60 7.41
N CYS A 285 -16.81 -12.04 8.22
CA CYS A 285 -17.14 -11.05 9.24
C CYS A 285 -16.92 -9.62 8.73
N ALA A 286 -17.72 -8.67 9.25
CA ALA A 286 -17.47 -7.25 9.06
C ALA A 286 -16.24 -6.76 9.85
N GLY A 287 -15.90 -7.45 10.94
CA GLY A 287 -14.65 -7.32 11.68
C GLY A 287 -13.78 -8.57 11.49
N ARG A 288 -13.46 -9.25 12.59
CA ARG A 288 -12.68 -10.50 12.57
C ARG A 288 -13.52 -11.70 13.00
N CYS A 289 -13.06 -12.90 12.67
CA CYS A 289 -13.63 -14.13 13.22
C CYS A 289 -12.78 -14.64 14.38
N ASP A 290 -13.34 -14.63 15.59
CA ASP A 290 -12.70 -15.20 16.78
C ASP A 290 -12.88 -16.74 16.74
N ALA A 291 -12.08 -17.40 15.91
CA ALA A 291 -12.00 -18.86 15.78
C ALA A 291 -10.55 -19.33 15.80
N ASP A 292 -10.30 -20.47 16.44
CA ASP A 292 -9.10 -21.25 16.15
C ASP A 292 -9.18 -21.80 14.73
N SER A 293 -8.03 -22.05 14.08
CA SER A 293 -7.98 -22.41 12.67
C SER A 293 -8.83 -23.64 12.33
N GLY A 294 -9.92 -23.44 11.59
CA GLY A 294 -10.82 -24.50 11.14
C GLY A 294 -12.00 -24.80 12.07
N GLU A 295 -12.11 -24.13 13.22
CA GLU A 295 -13.21 -24.29 14.15
C GLU A 295 -14.30 -23.22 13.94
N PRO A 296 -15.55 -23.46 14.40
CA PRO A 296 -16.56 -22.42 14.46
C PRO A 296 -16.15 -21.31 15.43
N GLY A 297 -16.24 -20.06 14.99
CA GLY A 297 -16.01 -18.88 15.83
C GLY A 297 -17.20 -17.95 15.88
N THR A 298 -16.97 -16.79 16.49
CA THR A 298 -17.93 -15.69 16.52
C THR A 298 -17.30 -14.44 15.91
N CYS A 299 -18.05 -13.73 15.07
CA CYS A 299 -17.60 -12.45 14.54
C CYS A 299 -17.45 -11.45 15.70
N ALA A 300 -16.28 -10.85 15.80
CA ALA A 300 -15.99 -9.79 16.76
C ALA A 300 -15.74 -8.46 16.02
N PRO A 301 -16.08 -7.32 16.64
CA PRO A 301 -15.67 -6.04 16.10
C PRO A 301 -14.14 -5.95 16.10
N PHE A 302 -13.58 -5.28 15.10
CA PHE A 302 -12.16 -4.98 15.00
C PHE A 302 -12.00 -3.54 14.54
N CYS A 303 -11.23 -2.73 15.30
CA CYS A 303 -10.75 -1.40 14.92
C CYS A 303 -11.68 -0.60 13.98
N GLY A 304 -12.77 -0.04 14.53
CA GLY A 304 -13.69 0.79 13.75
C GLY A 304 -14.79 0.06 13.00
N SER A 305 -14.83 -1.27 12.98
CA SER A 305 -15.91 -2.07 12.36
C SER A 305 -17.25 -2.06 13.15
N ARG A 306 -17.56 -0.97 13.86
CA ARG A 306 -18.75 -0.85 14.73
C ARG A 306 -19.92 -0.18 14.03
#